data_AF-A0A953ML54-F1
#
_entry.id   AF-A0A953ML54-F1
#
_cell.length_a   1.000
_cell.length_b   1.000
_cell.length_c   1.000
_cell.angle_alpha   90.00
_cell.angle_beta   90.00
_cell.angle_gamma   90.00
#
_symmetry.space_group_name_H-M   'P 1'
#
loop_
_entity.id
_entity.type
_entity.pdbx_description
1 polymer ?
#
loop_
_entity_poly.entity_id
_entity_poly.type
_entity_poly.pdbx_seq_one_letter_code
_entity_poly.pdbx_strand_id
1 'polypeptide(L)'
;MFKKSLVALILLFSVVVSAQSSQNSEKNLLDQNIPEKVLNTVLYILQDNPNNDIKSIFTPDAYLINIDSYLSVYEVFNDPIEKAKFIESKNVSIGIMRLTIPNNKENAYMVLETKSENEKSYWHSIYFNIDENSEWKIASWHKS
;
A
#
# COMPACT_ATOMS: atom_id res chain seq x y z
N MET A 1 37.45 45.84 42.84
CA MET A 1 38.18 44.65 42.36
C MET A 1 37.21 43.62 41.75
N PHE A 2 36.37 44.02 40.78
CA PHE A 2 35.33 43.16 40.17
C PHE A 2 35.16 43.46 38.68
N LYS A 3 36.22 43.32 37.88
CA LYS A 3 36.15 43.49 36.41
C LYS A 3 36.61 42.25 35.62
N LYS A 4 36.92 41.13 36.28
CA LYS A 4 37.43 39.91 35.61
C LYS A 4 36.43 38.75 35.53
N SER A 5 35.28 38.81 36.19
CA SER A 5 34.26 37.73 36.12
C SER A 5 33.28 37.82 34.96
N LEU A 6 33.23 38.94 34.22
CA LEU A 6 32.26 39.08 33.12
C LEU A 6 32.71 38.39 31.82
N VAL A 7 34.01 38.21 31.62
CA VAL A 7 34.57 37.62 30.38
C VAL A 7 34.39 36.10 30.34
N ALA A 8 34.30 35.44 31.49
CA ALA A 8 34.07 33.99 31.57
C ALA A 8 32.62 33.59 31.20
N LEU A 9 31.65 34.51 31.32
CA LEU A 9 30.24 34.20 31.06
C LEU A 9 29.92 34.19 29.56
N ILE A 10 30.65 34.95 28.74
CA ILE A 10 30.43 35.04 27.29
C ILE A 10 31.02 33.81 26.56
N LEU A 11 32.08 33.20 27.10
CA LEU A 11 32.70 32.01 26.50
C LEU A 11 31.94 30.70 26.77
N LEU A 12 31.06 30.65 27.78
CA LEU A 12 30.21 29.49 28.02
C LEU A 12 28.94 29.48 27.17
N PHE A 13 28.56 30.61 26.57
CA PHE A 13 27.40 30.71 25.68
C PHE A 13 27.70 30.43 24.20
N SER A 14 28.97 30.37 23.80
CA SER A 14 29.38 30.05 22.43
C SER A 14 29.61 28.55 22.17
N VAL A 15 29.38 27.68 23.16
CA VAL A 15 29.45 26.20 23.00
C VAL A 15 28.05 25.56 22.93
N VAL A 16 26.97 26.34 22.97
CA VAL A 16 25.59 25.82 22.76
C VAL A 16 25.01 26.34 21.44
N VAL A 17 25.77 26.19 20.35
CA VAL A 17 25.25 26.22 18.97
C VAL A 17 25.79 25.01 18.22
N SER A 18 25.49 23.83 18.76
CA SER A 18 25.47 22.56 18.03
C SER A 18 24.57 21.55 18.76
N ALA A 19 23.50 22.03 19.41
CA ALA A 19 22.35 21.19 19.62
C ALA A 19 21.58 21.21 18.30
N GLN A 20 21.71 20.15 17.51
CA GLN A 20 20.81 19.81 16.42
C GLN A 20 19.38 20.03 16.90
N SER A 21 18.78 21.18 16.51
CA SER A 21 17.33 21.28 16.44
C SER A 21 16.90 20.54 15.18
N SER A 22 17.05 19.21 15.20
CA SER A 22 16.16 18.33 14.46
C SER A 22 14.82 18.31 15.20
N GLN A 23 14.23 19.48 15.41
CA GLN A 23 12.81 19.57 15.69
C GLN A 23 12.14 19.40 14.34
N ASN A 24 11.88 18.13 14.04
CA ASN A 24 10.70 17.67 13.34
C ASN A 24 10.04 18.74 12.46
N SER A 25 10.69 19.03 11.33
CA SER A 25 9.85 19.07 10.14
C SER A 25 9.21 17.69 10.10
N GLU A 26 7.93 17.61 10.43
CA GLU A 26 7.05 16.63 9.81
C GLU A 26 7.18 16.84 8.29
N LYS A 27 8.31 16.36 7.75
CA LYS A 27 8.40 15.97 6.37
C LYS A 27 7.34 14.91 6.30
N ASN A 28 6.21 15.28 5.71
CA ASN A 28 5.33 14.37 5.01
C ASN A 28 6.23 13.30 4.36
N LEU A 29 6.39 12.18 5.05
CA LEU A 29 6.81 10.92 4.48
C LEU A 29 5.62 10.46 3.65
N LEU A 30 5.26 11.24 2.62
CA LEU A 30 4.50 10.75 1.50
C LEU A 30 5.41 9.73 0.85
N ASP A 31 5.16 8.48 1.24
CA ASP A 31 5.80 7.25 0.83
C ASP A 31 6.44 7.33 -0.55
N GLN A 32 7.77 7.31 -0.58
CA GLN A 32 8.52 7.45 -1.82
C GLN A 32 8.46 6.19 -2.70
N ASN A 33 7.73 5.13 -2.31
CA ASN A 33 7.61 3.92 -3.12
C ASN A 33 6.18 3.41 -3.27
N ILE A 34 5.27 4.28 -3.74
CA ILE A 34 3.90 3.91 -4.14
C ILE A 34 3.87 2.65 -5.04
N PRO A 35 4.73 2.55 -6.09
CA PRO A 35 4.74 1.35 -6.94
C PRO A 35 5.00 0.06 -6.16
N GLU A 36 5.99 0.07 -5.27
CA GLU A 36 6.30 -1.09 -4.43
C GLU A 36 5.17 -1.41 -3.46
N LYS A 37 4.55 -0.40 -2.84
CA LYS A 37 3.41 -0.62 -1.93
C LYS A 37 2.24 -1.29 -2.62
N VAL A 38 1.79 -0.71 -3.74
CA VAL A 38 0.68 -1.25 -4.52
C VAL A 38 0.99 -2.66 -5.00
N LEU A 39 2.22 -2.91 -5.47
CA LEU A 39 2.67 -4.23 -5.87
C LEU A 39 2.64 -5.24 -4.71
N ASN A 40 3.28 -4.91 -3.59
CA ASN A 40 3.37 -5.81 -2.45
C ASN A 40 1.98 -6.16 -1.89
N THR A 41 1.04 -5.22 -1.92
CA THR A 41 -0.36 -5.46 -1.57
C THR A 41 -1.01 -6.55 -2.43
N VAL A 42 -0.81 -6.49 -3.74
CA VAL A 42 -1.37 -7.49 -4.67
C VAL A 42 -0.70 -8.85 -4.49
N LEU A 43 0.63 -8.87 -4.39
CA LEU A 43 1.39 -10.10 -4.14
C LEU A 43 0.96 -10.76 -2.83
N TYR A 44 0.75 -9.96 -1.79
CA TYR A 44 0.31 -10.44 -0.49
C TYR A 44 -1.00 -11.23 -0.57
N ILE A 45 -1.97 -10.73 -1.36
CA ILE A 45 -3.27 -11.38 -1.59
C ILE A 45 -3.12 -12.67 -2.41
N LEU A 46 -2.35 -12.64 -3.49
CA LEU A 46 -2.15 -13.80 -4.40
C LEU A 46 -1.41 -14.96 -3.72
N GLN A 47 -0.55 -14.67 -2.73
CA GLN A 47 0.22 -15.66 -1.98
C GLN A 47 -0.57 -16.38 -0.88
N ASP A 48 -1.85 -16.04 -0.67
CA ASP A 48 -2.72 -16.66 0.34
C ASP A 48 -2.14 -16.61 1.77
N ASN A 49 -1.57 -15.46 2.15
CA ASN A 49 -0.97 -15.29 3.47
C ASN A 49 -2.01 -15.51 4.60
N PRO A 50 -1.83 -16.50 5.49
CA PRO A 50 -2.88 -17.00 6.38
C PRO A 50 -3.21 -16.10 7.59
N ASN A 51 -2.46 -15.00 7.81
CA ASN A 51 -2.36 -14.36 9.12
C ASN A 51 -2.86 -12.92 9.25
N ASN A 52 -3.41 -12.27 8.21
CA ASN A 52 -3.97 -10.92 8.37
C ASN A 52 -5.41 -10.81 7.88
N ASP A 53 -6.08 -9.78 8.42
CA ASP A 53 -7.36 -9.28 7.93
C ASP A 53 -7.19 -8.70 6.52
N ILE A 54 -7.21 -9.57 5.50
CA ILE A 54 -7.13 -9.18 4.09
C ILE A 54 -8.19 -8.14 3.73
N LYS A 55 -9.33 -8.10 4.43
CA LYS A 55 -10.42 -7.15 4.15
C LYS A 55 -9.99 -5.71 4.43
N SER A 56 -9.07 -5.48 5.38
CA SER A 56 -8.53 -4.14 5.70
C SER A 56 -7.73 -3.49 4.56
N ILE A 57 -7.28 -4.29 3.58
CA ILE A 57 -6.56 -3.84 2.39
C ILE A 57 -7.52 -3.18 1.38
N PHE A 58 -8.81 -3.45 1.50
CA PHE A 58 -9.84 -2.93 0.62
C PHE A 58 -10.50 -1.69 1.22
N THR A 59 -11.01 -0.81 0.36
CA THR A 59 -11.91 0.26 0.82
C THR A 59 -13.23 -0.35 1.35
N PRO A 60 -13.95 0.32 2.27
CA PRO A 60 -15.20 -0.22 2.82
C PRO A 60 -16.29 -0.52 1.77
N ASP A 61 -16.25 0.21 0.66
CA ASP A 61 -17.16 0.10 -0.48
C ASP A 61 -16.62 -0.75 -1.63
N ALA A 62 -15.46 -1.40 -1.43
CA ALA A 62 -14.82 -2.16 -2.48
C ALA A 62 -15.62 -3.39 -2.91
N TYR A 63 -15.38 -3.79 -4.15
CA TYR A 63 -16.07 -4.90 -4.78
C TYR A 63 -15.17 -5.72 -5.68
N LEU A 64 -15.58 -6.97 -5.89
CA LEU A 64 -14.90 -7.91 -6.76
C LEU A 64 -15.83 -8.34 -7.88
N ILE A 65 -15.27 -8.45 -9.08
CA ILE A 65 -15.98 -8.78 -10.31
C ILE A 65 -15.35 -10.01 -10.94
N ASN A 66 -16.19 -10.92 -11.44
CA ASN A 66 -15.80 -11.91 -12.44
C ASN A 66 -16.81 -11.89 -13.60
N ILE A 67 -16.67 -12.82 -14.54
CA ILE A 67 -17.54 -12.90 -15.73
C ILE A 67 -19.03 -13.09 -15.40
N ASP A 68 -19.35 -13.69 -14.25
CA ASP A 68 -20.71 -14.09 -13.89
C ASP A 68 -21.36 -13.18 -12.84
N SER A 69 -20.57 -12.41 -12.09
CA SER A 69 -21.05 -11.77 -10.85
C SER A 69 -20.20 -10.59 -10.37
N TYR A 70 -20.82 -9.81 -9.49
CA TYR A 70 -20.23 -8.71 -8.72
C TYR A 70 -20.61 -8.95 -7.25
N LEU A 71 -19.64 -8.95 -6.34
CA LEU A 71 -19.85 -9.16 -4.91
C LEU A 71 -18.99 -8.22 -4.06
N SER A 72 -19.43 -7.96 -2.83
CA SER A 72 -18.63 -7.20 -1.86
C SER A 72 -17.44 -8.02 -1.34
N VAL A 73 -16.42 -7.32 -0.82
CA VAL A 73 -15.27 -7.96 -0.16
C VAL A 73 -15.70 -8.88 0.97
N TYR A 74 -16.71 -8.50 1.75
CA TYR A 74 -17.18 -9.31 2.88
C TYR A 74 -17.78 -10.64 2.42
N GLU A 75 -18.59 -10.63 1.37
CA GLU A 75 -19.19 -11.85 0.80
C GLU A 75 -18.09 -12.78 0.28
N VAL A 76 -17.13 -12.24 -0.48
CA VAL A 76 -16.08 -13.04 -1.11
C VAL A 76 -15.11 -13.64 -0.09
N PHE A 77 -14.65 -12.87 0.90
CA PHE A 77 -13.62 -13.32 1.84
C PHE A 77 -14.17 -14.09 3.06
N ASN A 78 -15.50 -14.19 3.22
CA ASN A 78 -16.11 -15.05 4.23
C ASN A 78 -16.26 -16.52 3.77
N ASP A 79 -16.17 -16.79 2.46
CA ASP A 79 -16.27 -18.13 1.88
C ASP A 79 -15.07 -18.43 0.96
N PRO A 80 -14.19 -19.37 1.32
CA PRO A 80 -13.04 -19.75 0.48
C PRO A 80 -13.42 -20.23 -0.92
N ILE A 81 -14.58 -20.88 -1.08
CA ILE A 81 -15.06 -21.35 -2.38
C ILE A 81 -15.44 -20.15 -3.26
N GLU A 82 -16.10 -19.16 -2.67
CA GLU A 82 -16.47 -17.92 -3.35
C GLU A 82 -15.22 -17.12 -3.72
N LYS A 83 -14.27 -16.96 -2.79
CA LYS A 83 -12.96 -16.30 -3.02
C LYS A 83 -12.28 -16.78 -4.29
N ALA A 84 -12.17 -18.09 -4.49
CA ALA A 84 -11.46 -18.67 -5.63
C ALA A 84 -12.05 -18.29 -7.00
N LYS A 85 -13.34 -17.89 -7.05
CA LYS A 85 -13.98 -17.40 -8.28
C LYS A 85 -13.53 -16.00 -8.68
N PHE A 86 -13.06 -15.18 -7.74
CA PHE A 86 -12.66 -13.79 -7.95
C PHE A 86 -11.15 -13.60 -7.91
N ILE A 87 -10.45 -14.33 -7.04
CA ILE A 87 -9.02 -14.24 -6.83
C ILE A 87 -8.46 -15.64 -6.66
N GLU A 88 -7.58 -16.04 -7.56
CA GLU A 88 -6.77 -17.23 -7.39
C GLU A 88 -5.81 -17.02 -6.24
N SER A 89 -5.86 -17.92 -5.28
CA SER A 89 -4.93 -17.96 -4.17
C SER A 89 -4.26 -19.32 -4.15
N LYS A 90 -2.93 -19.33 -3.99
CA LYS A 90 -2.02 -20.50 -4.05
C LYS A 90 -1.55 -20.89 -5.46
N ASN A 91 -0.26 -21.17 -5.54
CA ASN A 91 0.43 -21.74 -6.70
C ASN A 91 0.16 -21.02 -8.02
N VAL A 92 -0.02 -19.70 -7.94
CA VAL A 92 -0.11 -18.83 -9.11
C VAL A 92 1.26 -18.22 -9.40
N SER A 93 1.62 -18.23 -10.67
CA SER A 93 2.72 -17.43 -11.19
C SER A 93 2.19 -16.15 -11.81
N ILE A 94 2.98 -15.08 -11.77
CA ILE A 94 2.62 -13.80 -12.37
C ILE A 94 3.34 -13.68 -13.71
N GLY A 95 2.56 -13.45 -14.75
CA GLY A 95 3.04 -13.21 -16.10
C GLY A 95 3.26 -11.71 -16.33
N ILE A 96 2.50 -11.16 -17.28
CA ILE A 96 2.55 -9.74 -17.60
C ILE A 96 2.00 -8.92 -16.43
N MET A 97 2.68 -7.81 -16.10
CA MET A 97 2.20 -6.86 -15.10
C MET A 97 2.45 -5.42 -15.59
N ARG A 98 1.43 -4.57 -15.46
CA ARG A 98 1.48 -3.15 -15.79
C ARG A 98 0.81 -2.34 -14.69
N LEU A 99 1.51 -1.35 -14.18
CA LEU A 99 1.00 -0.40 -13.19
C LEU A 99 0.98 1.00 -13.79
N THR A 100 -0.16 1.66 -13.70
CA THR A 100 -0.35 3.06 -14.10
C THR A 100 -0.69 3.87 -12.86
N ILE A 101 0.10 4.89 -12.57
CA ILE A 101 -0.14 5.85 -11.48
C ILE A 101 -0.19 7.24 -12.12
N PRO A 102 -1.33 7.96 -12.07
CA PRO A 102 -1.39 9.31 -12.61
C PRO A 102 -0.57 10.31 -11.78
N ASN A 103 -0.31 11.48 -12.37
CA ASN A 103 0.57 12.49 -11.77
C ASN A 103 0.04 13.06 -10.44
N ASN A 104 -1.27 13.07 -10.23
CA ASN A 104 -1.89 13.50 -8.97
C ASN A 104 -1.67 12.49 -7.84
N LYS A 105 -1.29 11.23 -8.15
CA LYS A 105 -1.04 10.14 -7.20
C LYS A 105 -2.22 9.87 -6.25
N GLU A 106 -3.45 10.13 -6.70
CA GLU A 106 -4.67 9.90 -5.89
C GLU A 106 -5.23 8.49 -6.09
N ASN A 107 -4.89 7.87 -7.22
CA ASN A 107 -5.32 6.53 -7.58
C ASN A 107 -4.24 5.79 -8.37
N ALA A 108 -4.44 4.51 -8.56
CA ALA A 108 -3.59 3.67 -9.39
C ALA A 108 -4.43 2.58 -10.06
N TYR A 109 -3.95 2.11 -11.21
CA TYR A 109 -4.56 1.05 -11.96
C TYR A 109 -3.51 0.00 -12.32
N MET A 110 -3.74 -1.24 -11.91
CA MET A 110 -2.88 -2.37 -12.24
C MET A 110 -3.62 -3.35 -13.15
N VAL A 111 -2.92 -3.80 -14.18
CA VAL A 111 -3.31 -4.97 -14.98
C VAL A 111 -2.25 -6.03 -14.81
N LEU A 112 -2.65 -7.25 -14.48
CA LEU A 112 -1.73 -8.37 -14.39
C LEU A 112 -2.33 -9.66 -14.91
N GLU A 113 -1.49 -10.53 -15.45
CA GLU A 113 -1.83 -11.90 -15.80
C GLU A 113 -1.38 -12.83 -14.66
N THR A 114 -2.30 -13.65 -14.16
CA THR A 114 -1.94 -14.81 -13.33
C THR A 114 -2.02 -16.08 -14.17
N LYS A 115 -1.19 -17.06 -13.81
CA LYS A 115 -1.23 -18.39 -14.39
C LYS A 115 -1.22 -19.44 -13.29
N SER A 116 -2.26 -20.25 -13.23
CA SER A 116 -2.39 -21.34 -12.26
C SER A 116 -1.63 -22.60 -12.68
N GLU A 117 -1.45 -23.55 -11.76
CA GLU A 117 -0.72 -24.82 -12.00
C GLU A 117 -1.24 -25.65 -13.17
N ASN A 118 -2.54 -25.55 -13.47
CA ASN A 118 -3.16 -26.23 -14.61
C ASN A 118 -3.03 -25.42 -15.92
N GLU A 119 -2.09 -24.47 -15.97
CA GLU A 119 -1.77 -23.63 -17.12
C GLU A 119 -2.90 -22.70 -17.58
N LYS A 120 -3.98 -22.54 -16.79
CA LYS A 120 -5.00 -21.52 -17.06
C LYS A 120 -4.46 -20.15 -16.72
N SER A 121 -4.58 -19.22 -17.66
CA SER A 121 -4.29 -17.80 -17.45
C SER A 121 -5.57 -17.04 -17.14
N TYR A 122 -5.47 -16.05 -16.25
CA TYR A 122 -6.53 -15.10 -15.98
C TYR A 122 -5.96 -13.68 -16.02
N TRP A 123 -6.78 -12.75 -16.51
CA TRP A 123 -6.43 -11.34 -16.49
C TRP A 123 -7.09 -10.66 -15.32
N HIS A 124 -6.32 -9.85 -14.59
CA HIS A 124 -6.85 -9.01 -13.53
C HIS A 124 -6.73 -7.54 -13.87
N SER A 125 -7.74 -6.79 -13.47
CA SER A 125 -7.74 -5.33 -13.47
C SER A 125 -8.06 -4.86 -12.06
N ILE A 126 -7.12 -4.14 -11.43
CA ILE A 126 -7.20 -3.77 -10.02
C ILE A 126 -7.10 -2.25 -9.93
N TYR A 127 -8.08 -1.64 -9.28
CA TYR A 127 -8.15 -0.21 -9.06
C TYR A 127 -7.88 0.12 -7.59
N PHE A 128 -7.01 1.10 -7.37
CA PHE A 128 -6.58 1.55 -6.05
C PHE A 128 -6.95 3.02 -5.85
N ASN A 129 -7.35 3.36 -4.64
CA ASN A 129 -7.54 4.73 -4.18
C ASN A 129 -6.79 4.94 -2.86
N ILE A 130 -6.49 6.20 -2.56
CA ILE A 130 -6.09 6.61 -1.22
C ILE A 130 -7.35 6.79 -0.37
N ASP A 131 -7.40 6.17 0.81
CA ASP A 131 -8.50 6.32 1.76
C ASP A 131 -8.39 7.59 2.62
N GLU A 132 -9.34 7.79 3.53
CA GLU A 132 -9.37 8.95 4.44
C GLU A 132 -8.14 9.03 5.36
N ASN A 133 -7.43 7.91 5.58
CA ASN A 133 -6.23 7.82 6.41
C ASN A 133 -4.94 7.95 5.60
N SER A 134 -5.03 8.35 4.33
CA SER A 134 -3.90 8.41 3.40
C SER A 134 -3.25 7.04 3.10
N GLU A 135 -4.01 5.94 3.21
CA GLU A 135 -3.55 4.59 2.89
C GLU A 135 -4.00 4.16 1.49
N TRP A 136 -3.10 3.51 0.75
CA TRP A 136 -3.42 2.90 -0.54
C TRP A 136 -4.25 1.63 -0.33
N LYS A 137 -5.51 1.66 -0.77
CA LYS A 137 -6.46 0.55 -0.65
C LYS A 137 -7.02 0.14 -2.00
N ILE A 138 -7.41 -1.13 -2.10
CA ILE A 138 -8.05 -1.66 -3.29
C ILE A 138 -9.52 -1.26 -3.25
N ALA A 139 -9.96 -0.52 -4.27
CA ALA A 139 -11.36 -0.13 -4.44
C ALA A 139 -12.11 -1.09 -5.37
N SER A 140 -11.44 -1.74 -6.32
CA SER A 140 -12.04 -2.87 -7.04
C SER A 140 -11.02 -3.85 -7.58
N TRP A 141 -11.45 -5.11 -7.73
CA TRP A 141 -10.67 -6.18 -8.34
C TRP A 141 -11.54 -6.95 -9.33
N HIS A 142 -11.16 -6.95 -10.61
CA HIS A 142 -11.83 -7.71 -11.65
C HIS A 142 -10.94 -8.85 -12.13
N LYS A 143 -11.51 -10.04 -12.31
CA LYS A 143 -10.89 -11.22 -12.93
C LYS A 143 -11.66 -11.62 -14.19
N SER A 144 -10.96 -11.81 -15.30
CA SER A 144 -11.50 -12.24 -16.60
C SER A 144 -10.91 -13.58 -17.03
#